data_AF-A0A369B7C0-F1
#
_entry.id   AF-A0A369B7C0-F1
#
_cell.length_a   1.000
_cell.length_b   1.000
_cell.length_c   1.000
_cell.angle_alpha   90.00
_cell.angle_beta   90.00
_cell.angle_gamma   90.00
#
_symmetry.space_group_name_H-M   'P 1'
#
loop_
_entity.id
_entity.type
_entity.pdbx_description
1 polymer ?
#
loop_
_entity_poly.entity_id
_entity_poly.type
_entity_poly.pdbx_seq_one_letter_code
_entity_poly.pdbx_strand_id
1 'polypeptide(L)'
;MKIVKLSNVYSKYLDNSRDIYIYLPPSYDETVSKRYPVLYAHDGQHMFAADEKGGSWEMHHTAERLSREGHMKEIIIIAISSISDQRVSEYFHDNPGVGEAFHAKCKGELYELFVIEEVKPMIDGLFRTMPDRENTALIGSSAGGLISYHIAFRRPDIFGQVAIMSPFFVHAVVNEQGDGTGNQDPISEMKIYRRFSGKPSVRVWLDIGGVEGTIMVRHVREFADELIGQGFKPGDDLMFLLDADAGHSQADWAKRLANPLLYLFGYIGRPQSVEIEGRREIGLRGQRTYLYPKVTFNTGFQMSLLTAEYAVDHPKVLEIEKDGALVPLTVGTAEVSVRYEGVTSSAKIEVVPELSDMVEIGICVTVPAATPADAQIHAGFEIPKKREGLYQGHFLLPRDLAFDIKVSRGFGFHEKRETSRRFNTSESASFHFIVEEWERDE
;
A
#
# COMPACT_ATOMS: atom_id res chain seq x y z
N MET A 1 -24.96 15.66 -0.72
CA MET A 1 -23.60 15.29 -1.15
C MET A 1 -23.25 16.03 -2.43
N LYS A 2 -22.10 16.70 -2.52
CA LYS A 2 -21.74 17.55 -3.66
C LYS A 2 -20.29 17.29 -4.07
N ILE A 3 -20.11 16.88 -5.33
CA ILE A 3 -18.80 16.71 -5.96
C ILE A 3 -18.71 17.73 -7.10
N VAL A 4 -17.68 18.59 -7.05
CA VAL A 4 -17.39 19.59 -8.08
C VAL A 4 -16.21 19.11 -8.91
N LYS A 5 -16.29 19.24 -10.22
CA LYS A 5 -15.18 18.96 -11.14
C LYS A 5 -14.61 20.27 -11.66
N LEU A 6 -13.32 20.49 -11.45
CA LEU A 6 -12.53 21.50 -12.17
C LEU A 6 -11.84 20.79 -13.33
N SER A 7 -12.35 21.02 -14.54
CA SER A 7 -11.81 20.36 -15.74
C SER A 7 -10.61 21.11 -16.29
N ASN A 8 -9.63 20.38 -16.84
CA ASN A 8 -8.47 20.94 -17.54
C ASN A 8 -7.69 22.00 -16.74
N VAL A 9 -7.45 21.75 -15.45
CA VAL A 9 -6.58 22.58 -14.62
C VAL A 9 -5.16 22.49 -15.16
N TYR A 10 -4.69 23.58 -15.76
CA TYR A 10 -3.37 23.68 -16.36
C TYR A 10 -2.30 23.95 -15.29
N SER A 11 -1.19 23.21 -15.35
CA SER A 11 0.00 23.43 -14.55
C SER A 11 1.11 24.05 -15.40
N LYS A 12 1.67 25.16 -14.95
CA LYS A 12 2.87 25.76 -15.57
C LYS A 12 4.12 24.95 -15.23
N TYR A 13 4.17 24.33 -14.05
CA TYR A 13 5.30 23.51 -13.63
C TYR A 13 5.44 22.22 -14.45
N LEU A 14 4.31 21.64 -14.85
CA LEU A 14 4.25 20.35 -15.53
C LEU A 14 3.96 20.46 -17.04
N ASP A 15 3.52 21.62 -17.50
CA ASP A 15 3.09 21.92 -18.88
C ASP A 15 2.04 20.92 -19.40
N ASN A 16 1.05 20.63 -18.56
CA ASN A 16 -0.07 19.78 -18.90
C ASN A 16 -1.32 20.19 -18.13
N SER A 17 -2.46 19.62 -18.51
CA SER A 17 -3.75 19.86 -17.85
C SER A 17 -4.32 18.56 -17.33
N ARG A 18 -5.01 18.64 -16.19
CA ARG A 18 -5.70 17.49 -15.57
C ARG A 18 -6.99 17.92 -14.90
N ASP A 19 -7.85 16.95 -14.62
CA ASP A 19 -9.06 17.20 -13.85
C ASP A 19 -8.78 17.12 -12.35
N ILE A 20 -9.47 17.98 -11.58
CA ILE A 20 -9.48 17.92 -10.12
C ILE A 20 -10.93 17.78 -9.66
N TYR A 21 -11.18 16.81 -8.79
CA TYR A 21 -12.49 16.56 -8.19
C TYR A 21 -12.50 17.03 -6.74
N ILE A 22 -13.57 17.70 -6.33
CA ILE A 22 -13.70 18.30 -5.00
C ILE A 22 -14.96 17.77 -4.35
N TYR A 23 -14.82 17.02 -3.26
CA TYR A 23 -15.93 16.69 -2.37
C TYR A 23 -16.15 17.82 -1.37
N LEU A 24 -17.41 18.26 -1.28
CA LEU A 24 -17.85 19.23 -0.28
C LEU A 24 -18.77 18.53 0.75
N PRO A 25 -18.51 18.71 2.05
CA PRO A 25 -19.28 18.05 3.09
C PRO A 25 -20.73 18.56 3.14
N PRO A 26 -21.69 17.79 3.69
CA PRO A 26 -23.09 18.16 3.74
C PRO A 26 -23.36 19.57 4.28
N SER A 27 -22.69 19.97 5.36
CA SER A 27 -22.92 21.30 5.96
C SER A 27 -22.35 22.47 5.15
N TYR A 28 -21.63 22.22 4.04
CA TYR A 28 -20.92 23.27 3.29
C TYR A 28 -21.87 24.38 2.88
N ASP A 29 -22.98 24.06 2.21
CA ASP A 29 -23.94 25.07 1.73
C ASP A 29 -24.88 25.58 2.85
N GLU A 30 -24.92 24.91 4.01
CA GLU A 30 -25.79 25.26 5.15
C GLU A 30 -25.16 26.30 6.09
N THR A 31 -23.84 26.22 6.32
CA THR A 31 -23.14 27.08 7.29
C THR A 31 -22.05 27.91 6.62
N VAL A 32 -22.43 29.10 6.14
CA VAL A 32 -21.55 29.98 5.34
C VAL A 32 -20.30 30.46 6.10
N SER A 33 -20.35 30.52 7.44
CA SER A 33 -19.20 30.92 8.27
C SER A 33 -18.22 29.78 8.56
N LYS A 34 -18.60 28.52 8.33
CA LYS A 34 -17.78 27.35 8.66
C LYS A 34 -16.69 27.18 7.62
N ARG A 35 -15.47 26.92 8.10
CA ARG A 35 -14.30 26.51 7.31
C ARG A 35 -13.98 25.05 7.61
N TYR A 36 -13.29 24.39 6.69
CA TYR A 36 -13.07 22.95 6.73
C TYR A 36 -11.59 22.60 6.57
N PRO A 37 -11.08 21.61 7.31
CA PRO A 37 -9.82 20.95 6.98
C PRO A 37 -9.85 20.36 5.58
N VAL A 38 -8.68 20.19 4.98
CA VAL A 38 -8.54 19.76 3.58
C VAL A 38 -7.64 18.53 3.50
N LEU A 39 -8.13 17.51 2.79
CA LEU A 39 -7.38 16.31 2.42
C LEU A 39 -7.08 16.33 0.92
N TYR A 40 -5.81 16.38 0.56
CA TYR A 40 -5.36 16.28 -0.83
C TYR A 40 -5.06 14.81 -1.15
N ALA A 41 -5.80 14.25 -2.11
CA ALA A 41 -5.70 12.87 -2.54
C ALA A 41 -5.14 12.76 -3.97
N HIS A 42 -4.16 11.88 -4.16
CA HIS A 42 -3.59 11.57 -5.48
C HIS A 42 -4.42 10.50 -6.20
N ASP A 43 -4.28 10.38 -7.51
CA ASP A 43 -5.09 9.49 -8.37
C ASP A 43 -6.60 9.80 -8.33
N GLY A 44 -6.89 11.11 -8.38
CA GLY A 44 -8.21 11.68 -8.15
C GLY A 44 -9.37 11.07 -8.94
N GLN A 45 -9.09 10.53 -10.13
CA GLN A 45 -10.06 9.83 -10.97
C GLN A 45 -10.71 8.62 -10.28
N HIS A 46 -10.06 8.02 -9.27
CA HIS A 46 -10.53 6.82 -8.55
C HIS A 46 -10.99 7.10 -7.11
N MET A 47 -11.07 8.36 -6.69
CA MET A 47 -11.38 8.70 -5.29
C MET A 47 -12.88 8.67 -4.99
N PHE A 48 -13.72 8.95 -5.99
CA PHE A 48 -15.17 9.08 -5.81
C PHE A 48 -16.02 8.25 -6.78
N ALA A 49 -15.41 7.64 -7.80
CA ALA A 49 -16.11 6.78 -8.75
C ALA A 49 -15.10 5.82 -9.38
N ALA A 50 -15.62 4.67 -9.85
CA ALA A 50 -14.87 3.76 -10.69
C ALA A 50 -14.92 4.22 -12.14
N ASP A 51 -13.94 3.82 -12.93
CA ASP A 51 -13.91 4.00 -14.37
C ASP A 51 -13.47 2.70 -15.08
N GLU A 52 -13.34 2.76 -16.40
CA GLU A 52 -12.83 1.64 -17.21
C GLU A 52 -11.42 1.16 -16.82
N LYS A 53 -10.65 1.97 -16.10
CA LYS A 53 -9.25 1.71 -15.73
C LYS A 53 -9.08 1.25 -14.29
N GLY A 54 -10.12 1.30 -13.46
CA GLY A 54 -10.00 0.91 -12.06
C GLY A 54 -11.24 1.11 -11.21
N GLY A 55 -11.21 0.48 -10.02
CA GLY A 55 -12.22 0.66 -9.00
C GLY A 55 -12.15 2.02 -8.29
N SER A 56 -12.99 2.20 -7.28
CA SER A 56 -13.12 3.44 -6.52
C SER A 56 -12.77 3.24 -5.05
N TRP A 57 -12.27 4.30 -4.42
CA TRP A 57 -12.11 4.39 -2.97
C TRP A 57 -13.40 4.74 -2.25
N GLU A 58 -14.38 5.29 -2.97
CA GLU A 58 -15.64 5.79 -2.41
C GLU A 58 -15.40 6.73 -1.20
N MET A 59 -14.36 7.57 -1.27
CA MET A 59 -13.88 8.34 -0.11
C MET A 59 -14.96 9.21 0.52
N HIS A 60 -15.82 9.75 -0.33
CA HIS A 60 -16.94 10.60 0.06
C HIS A 60 -17.96 9.87 0.94
N HIS A 61 -18.21 8.57 0.68
CA HIS A 61 -19.10 7.75 1.51
C HIS A 61 -18.49 7.48 2.88
N THR A 62 -17.21 7.14 2.94
CA THR A 62 -16.51 6.92 4.23
C THR A 62 -16.45 8.20 5.06
N ALA A 63 -16.07 9.33 4.45
CA ALA A 63 -16.01 10.62 5.14
C ALA A 63 -17.38 11.10 5.63
N GLU A 64 -18.44 10.97 4.82
CA GLU A 64 -19.81 11.34 5.21
C GLU A 64 -20.32 10.45 6.36
N ARG A 65 -20.08 9.14 6.29
CA ARG A 65 -20.47 8.19 7.35
C ARG A 65 -19.80 8.56 8.67
N LEU A 66 -18.47 8.66 8.69
CA LEU A 66 -17.72 8.98 9.91
C LEU A 66 -18.08 10.36 10.48
N SER A 67 -18.35 11.34 9.62
CA SER A 67 -18.78 12.68 10.05
C SER A 67 -20.19 12.65 10.66
N ARG A 68 -21.13 11.89 10.07
CA ARG A 68 -22.50 11.73 10.59
C ARG A 68 -22.54 10.97 11.91
N GLU A 69 -21.68 9.98 12.07
CA GLU A 69 -21.49 9.23 13.32
C GLU A 69 -20.84 10.10 14.43
N GLY A 70 -20.34 11.30 14.09
CA GLY A 70 -19.66 12.19 15.03
C GLY A 70 -18.23 11.74 15.36
N HIS A 71 -17.68 10.81 14.60
CA HIS A 71 -16.33 10.28 14.81
C HIS A 71 -15.24 11.14 14.17
N MET A 72 -15.57 11.98 13.19
CA MET A 72 -14.63 12.95 12.61
C MET A 72 -15.27 14.31 12.30
N LYS A 73 -14.42 15.33 12.15
CA LYS A 73 -14.85 16.61 11.57
C LYS A 73 -15.17 16.42 10.10
N GLU A 74 -16.16 17.16 9.60
CA GLU A 74 -16.35 17.29 8.16
C GLU A 74 -15.11 17.93 7.51
N ILE A 75 -14.71 17.41 6.35
CA ILE A 75 -13.55 17.85 5.59
C ILE A 75 -13.92 18.12 4.13
N ILE A 76 -13.08 18.88 3.44
CA ILE A 76 -13.06 18.96 1.98
C ILE A 76 -12.01 17.97 1.46
N ILE A 77 -12.35 17.18 0.43
CA ILE A 77 -11.39 16.27 -0.21
C ILE A 77 -11.10 16.79 -1.61
N ILE A 78 -9.83 17.05 -1.90
CA ILE A 78 -9.30 17.50 -3.19
C ILE A 78 -8.60 16.32 -3.86
N ALA A 79 -9.28 15.72 -4.83
CA ALA A 79 -8.82 14.55 -5.57
C ALA A 79 -8.17 14.99 -6.90
N ILE A 80 -6.84 14.96 -6.96
CA ILE A 80 -6.04 15.42 -8.09
C ILE A 80 -5.79 14.24 -9.04
N SER A 81 -6.32 14.30 -10.26
CA SER A 81 -6.17 13.19 -11.21
C SER A 81 -4.72 13.00 -11.64
N SER A 82 -4.32 11.76 -11.86
CA SER A 82 -3.06 11.45 -12.53
C SER A 82 -3.23 11.46 -14.05
N ILE A 83 -2.15 11.69 -14.78
CA ILE A 83 -2.12 11.51 -16.24
C ILE A 83 -1.36 10.21 -16.52
N SER A 84 -1.98 9.26 -17.23
CA SER A 84 -1.51 7.86 -17.32
C SER A 84 -0.04 7.71 -17.73
N ASP A 85 0.39 8.39 -18.80
CA ASP A 85 1.76 8.34 -19.33
C ASP A 85 2.74 9.24 -18.56
N GLN A 86 2.24 10.13 -17.70
CA GLN A 86 3.06 11.00 -16.87
C GLN A 86 3.15 10.50 -15.41
N ARG A 87 2.29 9.59 -14.96
CA ARG A 87 2.13 9.23 -13.54
C ARG A 87 3.44 8.78 -12.90
N VAL A 88 4.19 7.89 -13.56
CA VAL A 88 5.51 7.44 -13.06
C VAL A 88 6.48 8.63 -12.98
N SER A 89 6.54 9.45 -14.03
CA SER A 89 7.39 10.64 -14.05
C SER A 89 7.03 11.62 -12.92
N GLU A 90 5.75 11.92 -12.72
CA GLU A 90 5.28 12.93 -11.78
C GLU A 90 5.25 12.49 -10.32
N TYR A 91 5.13 11.19 -10.02
CA TYR A 91 5.06 10.72 -8.63
C TYR A 91 6.44 10.37 -8.05
N PHE A 92 7.47 10.35 -8.87
CA PHE A 92 8.80 9.88 -8.49
C PHE A 92 9.71 11.09 -8.34
N HIS A 93 10.18 11.33 -7.11
CA HIS A 93 11.26 12.29 -6.88
C HIS A 93 12.59 11.73 -7.38
N ASP A 94 13.50 12.63 -7.71
CA ASP A 94 14.85 12.23 -8.08
C ASP A 94 15.56 11.51 -6.92
N ASN A 95 16.02 10.29 -7.21
CA ASN A 95 16.73 9.41 -6.29
C ASN A 95 17.65 8.51 -7.12
N PRO A 96 18.90 8.23 -6.67
CA PRO A 96 19.88 7.52 -7.47
C PRO A 96 19.35 6.18 -8.03
N GLY A 97 19.46 5.99 -9.35
CA GLY A 97 19.06 4.77 -10.06
C GLY A 97 17.58 4.68 -10.43
N VAL A 98 16.71 5.55 -9.88
CA VAL A 98 15.26 5.49 -10.13
C VAL A 98 14.92 5.90 -11.56
N GLY A 99 15.52 6.97 -12.09
CA GLY A 99 15.26 7.41 -13.46
C GLY A 99 15.64 6.35 -14.49
N GLU A 100 16.77 5.67 -14.26
CA GLU A 100 17.24 4.56 -15.08
C GLU A 100 16.32 3.34 -14.98
N ALA A 101 15.94 2.93 -13.77
CA ALA A 101 15.12 1.74 -13.52
C ALA A 101 13.74 1.80 -14.17
N PHE A 102 13.14 3.00 -14.24
CA PHE A 102 11.79 3.19 -14.81
C PHE A 102 11.81 3.82 -16.20
N HIS A 103 12.99 4.06 -16.79
CA HIS A 103 13.15 4.76 -18.07
C HIS A 103 12.36 6.08 -18.14
N ALA A 104 12.30 6.80 -17.03
CA ALA A 104 11.46 7.98 -16.87
C ALA A 104 12.23 9.12 -16.21
N LYS A 105 11.99 10.35 -16.67
CA LYS A 105 12.49 11.54 -15.97
C LYS A 105 11.69 11.73 -14.68
N CYS A 106 12.35 11.78 -13.53
CA CYS A 106 11.71 12.06 -12.26
C CYS A 106 11.30 13.55 -12.20
N LYS A 107 9.99 13.82 -12.11
CA LYS A 107 9.35 15.13 -12.02
C LYS A 107 8.61 15.34 -10.69
N GLY A 108 8.83 14.48 -9.68
CA GLY A 108 8.20 14.56 -8.36
C GLY A 108 8.25 15.94 -7.72
N GLU A 109 9.40 16.63 -7.80
CA GLU A 109 9.55 17.99 -7.26
C GLU A 109 8.75 19.04 -8.06
N LEU A 110 8.55 18.85 -9.37
CA LEU A 110 7.67 19.74 -10.16
C LEU A 110 6.20 19.48 -9.86
N TYR A 111 5.83 18.22 -9.60
CA TYR A 111 4.48 17.88 -9.15
C TYR A 111 4.21 18.42 -7.74
N GLU A 112 5.19 18.38 -6.83
CA GLU A 112 5.13 19.07 -5.54
C GLU A 112 4.81 20.56 -5.72
N LEU A 113 5.54 21.27 -6.60
CA LEU A 113 5.30 22.69 -6.88
C LEU A 113 3.91 22.96 -7.46
N PHE A 114 3.43 22.12 -8.38
CA PHE A 114 2.05 22.17 -8.87
C PHE A 114 1.03 22.07 -7.72
N VAL A 115 1.19 21.11 -6.82
CA VAL A 115 0.25 20.92 -5.69
C VAL A 115 0.27 22.13 -4.75
N ILE A 116 1.44 22.65 -4.38
CA ILE A 116 1.55 23.66 -3.31
C ILE A 116 1.44 25.10 -3.81
N GLU A 117 1.83 25.39 -5.05
CA GLU A 117 1.85 26.77 -5.58
C GLU A 117 0.72 27.04 -6.57
N GLU A 118 0.14 26.00 -7.19
CA GLU A 118 -0.95 26.16 -8.15
C GLU A 118 -2.27 25.65 -7.60
N VAL A 119 -2.34 24.38 -7.15
CA VAL A 119 -3.60 23.77 -6.67
C VAL A 119 -4.03 24.34 -5.32
N LYS A 120 -3.18 24.27 -4.30
CA LYS A 120 -3.56 24.66 -2.93
C LYS A 120 -4.05 26.12 -2.86
N PRO A 121 -3.36 27.14 -3.43
CA PRO A 121 -3.83 28.52 -3.40
C PRO A 121 -5.14 28.72 -4.17
N MET A 122 -5.34 28.00 -5.27
CA MET A 122 -6.59 28.03 -6.03
C MET A 122 -7.76 27.48 -5.20
N ILE A 123 -7.56 26.34 -4.53
CA ILE A 123 -8.57 25.75 -3.66
C ILE A 123 -8.87 26.67 -2.47
N ASP A 124 -7.85 27.22 -1.82
CA ASP A 124 -8.01 28.14 -0.68
C ASP A 124 -8.75 29.44 -1.05
N GLY A 125 -8.65 29.87 -2.32
CA GLY A 125 -9.38 31.03 -2.85
C GLY A 125 -10.83 30.73 -3.27
N LEU A 126 -11.10 29.51 -3.74
CA LEU A 126 -12.43 29.11 -4.25
C LEU A 126 -13.33 28.51 -3.17
N PHE A 127 -12.75 27.90 -2.13
CA PHE A 127 -13.48 27.14 -1.12
C PHE A 127 -13.18 27.61 0.31
N ARG A 128 -14.07 27.29 1.25
CA ARG A 128 -13.92 27.66 2.68
C ARG A 128 -12.96 26.71 3.40
N THR A 129 -11.68 26.75 3.05
CA THR A 129 -10.65 25.92 3.69
C THR A 129 -10.13 26.54 4.99
N MET A 130 -9.53 25.68 5.82
CA MET A 130 -8.57 26.01 6.87
C MET A 130 -7.16 25.76 6.31
N PRO A 131 -6.43 26.80 5.88
CA PRO A 131 -5.24 26.61 5.04
C PRO A 131 -3.95 26.30 5.81
N ASP A 132 -4.01 26.31 7.15
CA ASP A 132 -2.86 25.98 8.00
C ASP A 132 -2.47 24.50 7.90
N ARG A 133 -1.24 24.19 8.28
CA ARG A 133 -0.66 22.85 8.13
C ARG A 133 -1.34 21.82 9.03
N GLU A 134 -1.83 22.23 10.20
CA GLU A 134 -2.52 21.35 11.15
C GLU A 134 -3.85 20.84 10.58
N ASN A 135 -4.47 21.60 9.67
CA ASN A 135 -5.72 21.25 8.99
C ASN A 135 -5.53 20.80 7.52
N THR A 136 -4.29 20.60 7.06
CA THR A 136 -3.97 20.21 5.68
C THR A 136 -3.24 18.87 5.68
N ALA A 137 -3.81 17.86 5.02
CA ALA A 137 -3.24 16.52 4.92
C ALA A 137 -3.08 16.03 3.47
N LEU A 138 -2.16 15.08 3.27
CA LEU A 138 -1.99 14.32 2.03
C LEU A 138 -2.40 12.86 2.21
N ILE A 139 -2.90 12.24 1.14
CA ILE A 139 -3.14 10.80 1.07
C ILE A 139 -2.89 10.26 -0.34
N GLY A 140 -2.35 9.05 -0.40
CA GLY A 140 -2.28 8.29 -1.64
C GLY A 140 -1.88 6.84 -1.38
N SER A 141 -2.12 5.99 -2.37
CA SER A 141 -1.66 4.60 -2.35
C SER A 141 -0.56 4.33 -3.35
N SER A 142 0.26 3.28 -3.15
CA SER A 142 1.27 2.87 -4.13
C SER A 142 2.24 4.02 -4.45
N ALA A 143 2.43 4.36 -5.74
CA ALA A 143 3.17 5.54 -6.15
C ALA A 143 2.54 6.86 -5.61
N GLY A 144 1.23 6.91 -5.39
CA GLY A 144 0.53 8.00 -4.70
C GLY A 144 0.96 8.13 -3.22
N GLY A 145 1.26 7.00 -2.56
CA GLY A 145 1.83 6.97 -1.22
C GLY A 145 3.28 7.45 -1.19
N LEU A 146 4.08 7.06 -2.20
CA LEU A 146 5.45 7.55 -2.41
C LEU A 146 5.50 9.08 -2.55
N ILE A 147 4.67 9.65 -3.44
CA ILE A 147 4.65 11.11 -3.64
C ILE A 147 4.10 11.85 -2.43
N SER A 148 3.09 11.29 -1.74
CA SER A 148 2.56 11.85 -0.48
C SER A 148 3.67 11.94 0.58
N TYR A 149 4.44 10.87 0.74
CA TYR A 149 5.58 10.82 1.65
C TYR A 149 6.60 11.92 1.31
N HIS A 150 7.05 11.99 0.06
CA HIS A 150 8.06 12.97 -0.33
C HIS A 150 7.60 14.41 -0.11
N ILE A 151 6.38 14.75 -0.54
CA ILE A 151 5.85 16.11 -0.37
C ILE A 151 5.72 16.45 1.12
N ALA A 152 5.10 15.58 1.93
CA ALA A 152 4.86 15.87 3.34
C ALA A 152 6.18 16.02 4.14
N PHE A 153 7.19 15.22 3.83
CA PHE A 153 8.48 15.27 4.53
C PHE A 153 9.36 16.43 4.07
N ARG A 154 9.22 16.89 2.81
CA ARG A 154 9.90 18.09 2.30
C ARG A 154 9.21 19.38 2.72
N ARG A 155 7.88 19.36 2.78
CA ARG A 155 7.02 20.52 3.08
C ARG A 155 6.18 20.32 4.34
N PRO A 156 6.79 19.98 5.49
CA PRO A 156 6.04 19.88 6.75
C PRO A 156 5.45 21.22 7.16
N ASP A 157 5.97 22.35 6.63
CA ASP A 157 5.43 23.70 6.80
C ASP A 157 4.04 23.89 6.15
N ILE A 158 3.69 23.07 5.16
CA ILE A 158 2.40 23.12 4.45
C ILE A 158 1.50 21.95 4.82
N PHE A 159 2.05 20.75 4.94
CA PHE A 159 1.30 19.53 5.25
C PHE A 159 1.72 19.00 6.63
N GLY A 160 0.87 19.20 7.63
CA GLY A 160 1.14 18.70 8.99
C GLY A 160 0.84 17.21 9.16
N GLN A 161 0.25 16.57 8.14
CA GLN A 161 -0.39 15.27 8.24
C GLN A 161 -0.29 14.51 6.92
N VAL A 162 -0.03 13.20 6.96
CA VAL A 162 0.04 12.35 5.76
C VAL A 162 -0.45 10.93 6.03
N ALA A 163 -1.20 10.37 5.08
CA ALA A 163 -1.54 8.95 5.02
C ALA A 163 -0.86 8.29 3.82
N ILE A 164 0.08 7.41 4.13
CA ILE A 164 0.93 6.68 3.20
C ILE A 164 0.40 5.25 3.12
N MET A 165 -0.43 4.95 2.12
CA MET A 165 -1.09 3.65 2.02
C MET A 165 -0.38 2.74 1.01
N SER A 166 -0.11 1.49 1.37
CA SER A 166 0.58 0.50 0.51
C SER A 166 1.68 1.10 -0.39
N PRO A 167 2.65 1.86 0.15
CA PRO A 167 3.49 2.72 -0.67
C PRO A 167 4.47 1.93 -1.53
N PHE A 168 4.69 2.39 -2.77
CA PHE A 168 5.67 1.80 -3.67
C PHE A 168 7.08 2.28 -3.31
N PHE A 169 7.72 1.61 -2.34
CA PHE A 169 9.02 2.00 -1.78
C PHE A 169 10.21 1.21 -2.31
N VAL A 170 9.96 0.08 -2.97
CA VAL A 170 10.99 -0.80 -3.51
C VAL A 170 10.68 -1.17 -4.95
N HIS A 171 11.70 -1.10 -5.79
CA HIS A 171 11.72 -1.72 -7.10
C HIS A 171 12.47 -3.06 -6.97
N ALA A 172 11.76 -4.16 -7.15
CA ALA A 172 12.32 -5.50 -7.09
C ALA A 172 12.29 -6.16 -8.47
N VAL A 173 13.43 -6.71 -8.90
CA VAL A 173 13.60 -7.38 -10.19
C VAL A 173 14.03 -8.82 -9.95
N VAL A 174 13.33 -9.77 -10.56
CA VAL A 174 13.72 -11.18 -10.53
C VAL A 174 14.84 -11.40 -11.53
N ASN A 175 15.97 -11.93 -11.07
CA ASN A 175 17.12 -12.22 -11.91
C ASN A 175 16.92 -13.59 -12.58
N GLU A 176 16.47 -13.60 -13.84
CA GLU A 176 16.17 -14.85 -14.57
C GLU A 176 17.41 -15.71 -14.90
N GLN A 177 18.60 -15.12 -14.82
CA GLN A 177 19.91 -15.76 -14.83
C GLN A 177 20.83 -14.88 -14.01
N GLY A 178 21.62 -15.46 -13.10
CA GLY A 178 22.74 -14.76 -12.50
C GLY A 178 23.51 -14.08 -13.64
N ASP A 179 23.55 -12.75 -13.61
CA ASP A 179 23.98 -11.81 -14.65
C ASP A 179 25.44 -11.96 -15.14
N GLY A 180 26.06 -13.12 -14.89
CA GLY A 180 27.46 -13.40 -15.16
C GLY A 180 28.42 -12.64 -14.25
N THR A 181 27.92 -11.80 -13.32
CA THR A 181 28.77 -10.99 -12.42
C THR A 181 29.07 -11.68 -11.09
N GLY A 182 28.57 -12.89 -10.89
CA GLY A 182 28.78 -13.66 -9.66
C GLY A 182 27.83 -13.26 -8.52
N ASN A 183 26.83 -12.41 -8.78
CA ASN A 183 25.77 -12.14 -7.82
C ASN A 183 24.79 -13.31 -7.80
N GLN A 184 24.74 -14.03 -6.67
CA GLN A 184 23.95 -15.26 -6.51
C GLN A 184 22.50 -15.02 -6.08
N ASP A 185 22.10 -13.76 -5.87
CA ASP A 185 20.77 -13.44 -5.36
C ASP A 185 19.70 -13.50 -6.46
N PRO A 186 18.62 -14.27 -6.27
CA PRO A 186 17.57 -14.45 -7.28
C PRO A 186 16.73 -13.19 -7.50
N ILE A 187 16.85 -12.17 -6.64
CA ILE A 187 16.08 -10.93 -6.69
C ILE A 187 17.01 -9.75 -6.35
N SER A 188 17.00 -8.71 -7.19
CA SER A 188 17.63 -7.42 -6.91
C SER A 188 16.59 -6.43 -6.42
N GLU A 189 16.90 -5.71 -5.33
CA GLU A 189 15.97 -4.76 -4.70
C GLU A 189 16.59 -3.38 -4.54
N MET A 190 15.86 -2.35 -4.97
CA MET A 190 16.28 -0.95 -4.90
C MET A 190 15.23 -0.12 -4.17
N LYS A 191 15.62 0.57 -3.10
CA LYS A 191 14.78 1.58 -2.44
C LYS A 191 14.60 2.77 -3.38
N ILE A 192 13.35 3.12 -3.69
CA ILE A 192 13.02 4.18 -4.66
C ILE A 192 12.60 5.49 -4.01
N TYR A 193 12.58 5.53 -2.68
CA TYR A 193 12.31 6.74 -1.92
C TYR A 193 13.61 7.37 -1.40
N ARG A 194 13.65 8.70 -1.39
CA ARG A 194 14.67 9.48 -0.71
C ARG A 194 14.46 9.44 0.81
N ARG A 195 15.54 9.20 1.57
CA ARG A 195 15.56 9.39 3.03
C ARG A 195 15.78 10.85 3.39
N PHE A 196 15.08 11.33 4.41
CA PHE A 196 15.26 12.67 4.97
C PHE A 196 16.03 12.60 6.30
N SER A 197 16.87 13.60 6.57
CA SER A 197 17.59 13.72 7.83
C SER A 197 16.76 14.50 8.85
N GLY A 198 16.71 13.97 10.07
CA GLY A 198 15.92 14.56 11.16
C GLY A 198 14.43 14.23 11.07
N LYS A 199 13.71 14.47 12.17
CA LYS A 199 12.27 14.23 12.26
C LYS A 199 11.49 15.46 11.78
N PRO A 200 10.81 15.42 10.63
CA PRO A 200 9.90 16.49 10.27
C PRO A 200 8.74 16.54 11.26
N SER A 201 8.20 17.73 11.51
CA SER A 201 6.94 17.86 12.22
C SER A 201 5.84 17.40 11.26
N VAL A 202 5.42 16.15 11.32
CA VAL A 202 4.31 15.62 10.52
C VAL A 202 3.72 14.44 11.28
N ARG A 203 2.40 14.27 11.23
CA ARG A 203 1.72 13.06 11.73
C ARG A 203 1.59 12.06 10.58
N VAL A 204 1.98 10.81 10.83
CA VAL A 204 2.08 9.78 9.78
C VAL A 204 1.11 8.65 10.06
N TRP A 205 0.20 8.41 9.14
CA TRP A 205 -0.45 7.12 8.96
C TRP A 205 0.33 6.33 7.91
N LEU A 206 0.69 5.09 8.21
CA LEU A 206 1.36 4.16 7.30
C LEU A 206 0.59 2.84 7.28
N ASP A 207 0.31 2.28 6.10
CA ASP A 207 -0.25 0.93 6.04
C ASP A 207 0.26 0.12 4.85
N ILE A 208 0.02 -1.19 4.92
CA ILE A 208 0.32 -2.14 3.86
C ILE A 208 -0.60 -3.36 3.99
N GLY A 209 -0.96 -3.97 2.86
CA GLY A 209 -1.65 -5.25 2.82
C GLY A 209 -0.67 -6.42 2.96
N GLY A 210 -1.00 -7.40 3.79
CA GLY A 210 -0.15 -8.56 4.05
C GLY A 210 0.05 -9.44 2.82
N VAL A 211 -0.94 -9.48 1.93
CA VAL A 211 -0.87 -10.28 0.71
C VAL A 211 -0.16 -9.56 -0.45
N GLU A 212 0.35 -8.34 -0.24
CA GLU A 212 1.15 -7.60 -1.23
C GLU A 212 2.58 -8.14 -1.37
N GLY A 213 2.90 -9.22 -0.65
CA GLY A 213 4.16 -9.94 -0.75
C GLY A 213 5.20 -9.52 0.28
N THR A 214 6.03 -10.49 0.67
CA THR A 214 7.06 -10.35 1.70
C THR A 214 8.04 -9.21 1.42
N ILE A 215 8.39 -8.94 0.15
CA ILE A 215 9.28 -7.84 -0.22
C ILE A 215 8.65 -6.50 0.13
N MET A 216 7.45 -6.22 -0.37
CA MET A 216 6.76 -4.94 -0.12
C MET A 216 6.47 -4.75 1.37
N VAL A 217 5.92 -5.77 2.04
CA VAL A 217 5.62 -5.73 3.47
C VAL A 217 6.90 -5.49 4.29
N ARG A 218 8.02 -6.15 3.95
CA ARG A 218 9.31 -5.93 4.59
C ARG A 218 9.80 -4.49 4.41
N HIS A 219 9.77 -3.95 3.18
CA HIS A 219 10.24 -2.59 2.93
C HIS A 219 9.39 -1.52 3.61
N VAL A 220 8.07 -1.74 3.72
CA VAL A 220 7.20 -0.84 4.50
C VAL A 220 7.48 -0.95 5.99
N ARG A 221 7.74 -2.16 6.51
CA ARG A 221 8.17 -2.33 7.91
C ARG A 221 9.50 -1.64 8.19
N GLU A 222 10.50 -1.86 7.34
CA GLU A 222 11.80 -1.18 7.45
C GLU A 222 11.65 0.33 7.42
N PHE A 223 10.77 0.86 6.57
CA PHE A 223 10.47 2.28 6.54
C PHE A 223 9.85 2.76 7.86
N ALA A 224 8.93 2.00 8.46
CA ALA A 224 8.39 2.32 9.79
C ALA A 224 9.50 2.34 10.86
N ASP A 225 10.42 1.39 10.83
CA ASP A 225 11.58 1.33 11.74
C ASP A 225 12.54 2.50 11.52
N GLU A 226 12.76 2.93 10.26
CA GLU A 226 13.52 4.13 9.92
C GLU A 226 12.87 5.40 10.50
N LEU A 227 11.53 5.51 10.47
CA LEU A 227 10.81 6.62 11.11
C LEU A 227 10.95 6.58 12.64
N ILE A 228 10.82 5.41 13.27
CA ILE A 228 11.05 5.26 14.72
C ILE A 228 12.48 5.70 15.08
N GLY A 229 13.48 5.28 14.29
CA GLY A 229 14.88 5.67 14.46
C GLY A 229 15.12 7.18 14.30
N GLN A 230 14.32 7.87 13.50
CA GLN A 230 14.33 9.34 13.40
C GLN A 230 13.66 10.03 14.60
N GLY A 231 12.92 9.28 15.43
CA GLY A 231 12.28 9.77 16.65
C GLY A 231 10.75 9.88 16.55
N PHE A 232 10.11 9.34 15.51
CA PHE A 232 8.66 9.14 15.51
C PHE A 232 8.25 8.15 16.61
N LYS A 233 7.07 8.38 17.18
CA LYS A 233 6.53 7.65 18.31
C LYS A 233 5.32 6.83 17.85
N PRO A 234 5.44 5.50 17.80
CA PRO A 234 4.30 4.62 17.52
C PRO A 234 3.13 4.90 18.47
N GLY A 235 1.91 5.00 17.94
CA GLY A 235 0.70 5.29 18.71
C GLY A 235 0.47 6.79 19.04
N ASP A 236 1.36 7.67 18.59
CA ASP A 236 1.24 9.14 18.77
C ASP A 236 1.30 9.86 17.41
N ASP A 237 2.52 10.07 16.89
CA ASP A 237 2.75 10.71 15.59
C ASP A 237 3.12 9.75 14.46
N LEU A 238 3.12 8.44 14.73
CA LEU A 238 3.20 7.36 13.76
C LEU A 238 2.17 6.27 14.09
N MET A 239 1.20 6.09 13.19
CA MET A 239 0.26 4.98 13.19
C MET A 239 0.62 4.00 12.09
N PHE A 240 0.46 2.71 12.36
CA PHE A 240 0.74 1.64 11.41
C PHE A 240 -0.43 0.66 11.35
N LEU A 241 -0.72 0.13 10.16
CA LEU A 241 -1.63 -0.99 9.98
C LEU A 241 -1.05 -1.98 8.97
N LEU A 242 -0.85 -3.22 9.39
CA LEU A 242 -0.72 -4.36 8.50
C LEU A 242 -2.08 -5.05 8.45
N ASP A 243 -2.76 -4.97 7.31
CA ASP A 243 -4.00 -5.71 7.09
C ASP A 243 -3.65 -7.01 6.36
N ALA A 244 -3.62 -8.12 7.11
CA ALA A 244 -3.10 -9.41 6.65
C ALA A 244 -3.76 -9.93 5.37
N ASP A 245 -5.04 -9.60 5.13
CA ASP A 245 -5.84 -10.13 4.02
C ASP A 245 -5.97 -9.15 2.84
N ALA A 246 -5.62 -7.88 3.04
CA ALA A 246 -5.69 -6.84 2.02
C ALA A 246 -4.56 -6.96 1.00
N GLY A 247 -4.85 -6.68 -0.27
CA GLY A 247 -3.84 -6.52 -1.32
C GLY A 247 -3.76 -5.13 -1.91
N HIS A 248 -3.16 -5.05 -3.10
CA HIS A 248 -2.79 -3.80 -3.75
C HIS A 248 -3.90 -3.28 -4.70
N SER A 249 -5.09 -3.00 -4.16
CA SER A 249 -6.27 -2.61 -4.97
C SER A 249 -7.07 -1.44 -4.36
N GLN A 250 -7.80 -0.70 -5.20
CA GLN A 250 -8.70 0.38 -4.75
C GLN A 250 -9.74 -0.10 -3.75
N ALA A 251 -10.29 -1.30 -3.95
CA ALA A 251 -11.26 -1.88 -3.04
C ALA A 251 -10.67 -2.18 -1.65
N ASP A 252 -9.42 -2.66 -1.59
CA ASP A 252 -8.76 -2.94 -0.32
C ASP A 252 -8.33 -1.65 0.39
N TRP A 253 -7.84 -0.64 -0.34
CA TRP A 253 -7.58 0.69 0.24
C TRP A 253 -8.86 1.36 0.75
N ALA A 254 -9.97 1.24 0.02
CA ALA A 254 -11.28 1.75 0.44
C ALA A 254 -11.74 1.17 1.79
N LYS A 255 -11.56 -0.15 1.99
CA LYS A 255 -11.92 -0.83 3.25
C LYS A 255 -11.14 -0.27 4.44
N ARG A 256 -9.86 0.07 4.24
CA ARG A 256 -9.00 0.60 5.31
C ARG A 256 -9.13 2.10 5.53
N LEU A 257 -9.72 2.84 4.59
CA LEU A 257 -9.78 4.30 4.57
C LEU A 257 -10.35 4.94 5.85
N ALA A 258 -11.25 4.25 6.57
CA ALA A 258 -11.78 4.77 7.81
C ALA A 258 -10.69 5.06 8.85
N ASN A 259 -9.64 4.23 8.88
CA ASN A 259 -8.56 4.35 9.86
C ASN A 259 -7.72 5.64 9.69
N PRO A 260 -7.13 5.95 8.52
CA PRO A 260 -6.44 7.22 8.33
C PRO A 260 -7.37 8.42 8.55
N LEU A 261 -8.61 8.40 8.09
CA LEU A 261 -9.52 9.55 8.29
C LEU A 261 -9.79 9.84 9.77
N LEU A 262 -9.99 8.80 10.59
CA LEU A 262 -10.14 8.94 12.03
C LEU A 262 -8.87 9.46 12.70
N TYR A 263 -7.69 8.98 12.30
CA TYR A 263 -6.43 9.46 12.85
C TYR A 263 -6.17 10.94 12.51
N LEU A 264 -6.40 11.33 11.26
CA LEU A 264 -6.06 12.65 10.76
C LEU A 264 -7.06 13.73 11.21
N PHE A 265 -8.36 13.43 11.16
CA PHE A 265 -9.42 14.44 11.32
C PHE A 265 -10.46 14.11 12.41
N GLY A 266 -10.30 12.99 13.10
CA GLY A 266 -11.31 12.48 14.03
C GLY A 266 -10.80 12.10 15.40
N TYR A 267 -11.58 11.23 16.02
CA TYR A 267 -11.34 10.68 17.35
C TYR A 267 -11.21 9.16 17.23
N ILE A 268 -10.08 8.62 17.68
CA ILE A 268 -9.74 7.19 17.57
C ILE A 268 -10.59 6.33 18.53
N GLY A 269 -10.97 6.86 19.69
CA GLY A 269 -11.74 6.09 20.67
C GLY A 269 -10.88 5.43 21.75
N ARG A 270 -11.41 4.34 22.31
CA ARG A 270 -10.74 3.51 23.32
C ARG A 270 -10.54 2.09 22.79
N PRO A 271 -9.45 1.41 23.17
CA PRO A 271 -9.22 0.02 22.79
C PRO A 271 -10.36 -0.88 23.25
N GLN A 272 -10.80 -1.77 22.35
CA GLN A 272 -11.87 -2.74 22.60
C GLN A 272 -11.36 -4.17 22.53
N SER A 273 -10.46 -4.47 21.60
CA SER A 273 -9.80 -5.77 21.49
C SER A 273 -8.36 -5.61 21.00
N VAL A 274 -7.54 -6.61 21.29
CA VAL A 274 -6.24 -6.82 20.64
C VAL A 274 -6.21 -8.25 20.13
N GLU A 275 -5.63 -8.46 18.95
CA GLU A 275 -5.50 -9.76 18.32
C GLU A 275 -4.07 -9.91 17.82
N ILE A 276 -3.40 -11.01 18.15
CA ILE A 276 -2.05 -11.26 17.64
C ILE A 276 -2.17 -11.72 16.20
N GLU A 277 -1.83 -10.87 15.23
CA GLU A 277 -1.72 -11.26 13.82
C GLU A 277 -0.27 -11.58 13.45
N GLY A 278 -0.11 -12.39 12.40
CA GLY A 278 1.18 -12.90 11.94
C GLY A 278 1.21 -14.43 11.90
N ARG A 279 2.36 -14.97 11.47
CA ARG A 279 2.55 -16.41 11.32
C ARG A 279 2.44 -17.15 12.65
N ARG A 280 1.78 -18.31 12.60
CA ARG A 280 1.72 -19.27 13.71
C ARG A 280 2.83 -20.32 13.67
N GLU A 281 3.51 -20.42 12.54
CA GLU A 281 4.64 -21.33 12.33
C GLU A 281 5.84 -20.52 11.83
N ILE A 282 7.00 -20.70 12.45
CA ILE A 282 8.28 -20.06 12.09
C ILE A 282 9.43 -21.08 12.11
N GLY A 283 10.47 -20.86 11.31
CA GLY A 283 11.65 -21.73 11.29
C GLY A 283 12.76 -21.25 12.23
N LEU A 284 13.54 -22.17 12.81
CA LEU A 284 14.85 -21.85 13.41
C LEU A 284 15.82 -21.27 12.37
N ARG A 285 15.65 -21.70 11.12
CA ARG A 285 16.30 -21.14 9.93
C ARG A 285 15.22 -20.61 8.99
N GLY A 286 15.39 -19.39 8.50
CA GLY A 286 14.43 -18.68 7.65
C GLY A 286 14.45 -17.18 7.91
N GLN A 287 13.51 -16.44 7.32
CA GLN A 287 13.38 -15.00 7.48
C GLN A 287 12.98 -14.62 8.91
N ARG A 288 13.54 -13.48 9.33
CA ARG A 288 13.07 -12.77 10.52
C ARG A 288 11.58 -12.43 10.37
N THR A 289 10.77 -13.01 11.25
CA THR A 289 9.32 -12.84 11.25
C THR A 289 8.92 -11.90 12.38
N TYR A 290 7.83 -11.15 12.20
CA TYR A 290 7.30 -10.22 13.19
C TYR A 290 5.85 -10.56 13.52
N LEU A 291 5.46 -10.33 14.77
CA LEU A 291 4.07 -10.23 15.17
C LEU A 291 3.58 -8.80 15.02
N TYR A 292 2.33 -8.66 14.56
CA TYR A 292 1.65 -7.38 14.44
C TYR A 292 0.36 -7.43 15.24
N PRO A 293 0.40 -7.24 16.58
CA PRO A 293 -0.82 -7.17 17.37
C PRO A 293 -1.73 -6.08 16.82
N LYS A 294 -2.91 -6.45 16.34
CA LYS A 294 -3.90 -5.53 15.82
C LYS A 294 -4.85 -5.13 16.94
N VAL A 295 -4.92 -3.84 17.23
CA VAL A 295 -5.84 -3.27 18.22
C VAL A 295 -7.04 -2.72 17.47
N THR A 296 -8.25 -3.12 17.87
CA THR A 296 -9.50 -2.54 17.38
C THR A 296 -10.12 -1.65 18.46
N PHE A 297 -10.54 -0.45 18.08
CA PHE A 297 -11.13 0.55 18.94
C PHE A 297 -12.64 0.60 18.75
N ASN A 298 -13.35 1.16 19.73
CA ASN A 298 -14.81 1.25 19.73
C ASN A 298 -15.42 2.12 18.62
N THR A 299 -14.61 2.94 17.93
CA THR A 299 -15.01 3.73 16.74
C THR A 299 -14.89 2.93 15.44
N GLY A 300 -14.35 1.71 15.52
CA GLY A 300 -13.94 0.90 14.37
C GLY A 300 -12.51 1.17 13.89
N PHE A 301 -11.79 2.15 14.48
CA PHE A 301 -10.38 2.37 14.17
C PHE A 301 -9.55 1.13 14.49
N GLN A 302 -8.62 0.78 13.60
CA GLN A 302 -7.70 -0.33 13.74
C GLN A 302 -6.26 0.14 13.53
N MET A 303 -5.33 -0.38 14.32
CA MET A 303 -3.89 -0.21 14.10
C MET A 303 -3.13 -1.46 14.54
N SER A 304 -2.02 -1.73 13.88
CA SER A 304 -1.04 -2.73 14.29
C SER A 304 0.03 -2.08 15.17
N LEU A 305 0.35 -2.71 16.30
CA LEU A 305 1.39 -2.23 17.20
C LEU A 305 2.77 -2.46 16.59
N LEU A 306 3.52 -1.39 16.34
CA LEU A 306 4.94 -1.46 15.97
C LEU A 306 5.83 -1.80 17.18
N THR A 307 5.33 -1.55 18.39
CA THR A 307 5.97 -1.93 19.65
C THR A 307 4.93 -2.40 20.67
N ALA A 308 5.19 -3.50 21.38
CA ALA A 308 4.30 -4.02 22.41
C ALA A 308 5.03 -4.73 23.55
N GLU A 309 4.32 -4.98 24.64
CA GLU A 309 4.78 -5.84 25.73
C GLU A 309 4.27 -7.26 25.52
N TYR A 310 5.21 -8.20 25.36
CA TYR A 310 4.93 -9.61 25.16
C TYR A 310 5.31 -10.42 26.41
N ALA A 311 4.54 -11.48 26.67
CA ALA A 311 4.90 -12.54 27.60
C ALA A 311 4.93 -13.87 26.84
N VAL A 312 5.97 -14.68 27.07
CA VAL A 312 6.14 -16.00 26.44
C VAL A 312 6.22 -17.05 27.55
N ASP A 313 5.40 -18.09 27.47
CA ASP A 313 5.31 -19.13 28.49
C ASP A 313 6.54 -20.09 28.49
N HIS A 314 7.14 -20.32 27.32
CA HIS A 314 8.31 -21.15 27.11
C HIS A 314 9.46 -20.32 26.50
N PRO A 315 10.14 -19.46 27.28
CA PRO A 315 11.19 -18.56 26.77
C PRO A 315 12.44 -19.30 26.26
N LYS A 316 12.56 -20.62 26.49
CA LYS A 316 13.63 -21.43 25.89
C LYS A 316 13.33 -21.84 24.45
N VAL A 317 12.07 -21.78 24.03
CA VAL A 317 11.60 -22.10 22.67
C VAL A 317 11.63 -20.85 21.80
N LEU A 318 11.12 -19.74 22.33
CA LEU A 318 10.90 -18.50 21.59
C LEU A 318 11.13 -17.29 22.51
N GLU A 319 11.87 -16.30 22.01
CA GLU A 319 11.90 -14.94 22.55
C GLU A 319 11.22 -13.97 21.58
N ILE A 320 10.71 -12.86 22.10
CA ILE A 320 10.06 -11.81 21.29
C ILE A 320 10.59 -10.46 21.71
N GLU A 321 11.10 -9.73 20.73
CA GLU A 321 11.58 -8.36 20.93
C GLU A 321 10.41 -7.38 21.03
N LYS A 322 10.68 -6.19 21.58
CA LYS A 322 9.63 -5.18 21.78
C LYS A 322 8.96 -4.75 20.49
N ASP A 323 9.67 -4.83 19.37
CA ASP A 323 9.19 -4.47 18.03
C ASP A 323 8.32 -5.56 17.37
N GLY A 324 8.14 -6.68 18.07
CA GLY A 324 7.40 -7.86 17.62
C GLY A 324 8.27 -8.90 16.91
N ALA A 325 9.59 -8.69 16.76
CA ALA A 325 10.46 -9.67 16.12
C ALA A 325 10.50 -10.99 16.90
N LEU A 326 10.25 -12.09 16.20
CA LEU A 326 10.30 -13.44 16.73
C LEU A 326 11.74 -13.96 16.67
N VAL A 327 12.27 -14.39 17.80
CA VAL A 327 13.63 -14.95 17.94
C VAL A 327 13.48 -16.44 18.32
N PRO A 328 13.40 -17.35 17.33
CA PRO A 328 13.27 -18.77 17.59
C PRO A 328 14.58 -19.33 18.16
N LEU A 329 14.49 -20.10 19.25
CA LEU A 329 15.66 -20.63 19.97
C LEU A 329 15.77 -22.15 19.88
N THR A 330 14.67 -22.87 20.05
CA THR A 330 14.60 -24.33 19.88
C THR A 330 13.28 -24.76 19.26
N VAL A 331 13.27 -25.89 18.55
CA VAL A 331 12.02 -26.50 18.05
C VAL A 331 11.05 -26.76 19.20
N GLY A 332 9.79 -26.40 19.01
CA GLY A 332 8.75 -26.56 20.03
C GLY A 332 7.59 -25.60 19.81
N THR A 333 6.73 -25.47 20.81
CA THR A 333 5.60 -24.54 20.79
C THR A 333 5.68 -23.63 22.01
N ALA A 334 5.40 -22.34 21.82
CA ALA A 334 5.24 -21.38 22.90
C ALA A 334 3.91 -20.63 22.75
N GLU A 335 3.23 -20.38 23.87
CA GLU A 335 2.13 -19.42 23.93
C GLU A 335 2.68 -18.02 24.19
N VAL A 336 2.26 -17.09 23.34
CA VAL A 336 2.61 -15.69 23.38
C VAL A 336 1.39 -14.91 23.79
N SER A 337 1.52 -14.02 24.77
CA SER A 337 0.48 -13.09 25.17
C SER A 337 0.92 -11.65 24.96
N VAL A 338 0.00 -10.79 24.50
CA VAL A 338 0.20 -9.34 24.35
C VAL A 338 -0.81 -8.59 25.22
N ARG A 339 -0.40 -7.45 25.77
CA ARG A 339 -1.27 -6.51 26.47
C ARG A 339 -1.17 -5.12 25.87
N TYR A 340 -2.31 -4.46 25.71
CA TYR A 340 -2.39 -3.05 25.30
C TYR A 340 -3.53 -2.36 26.05
N GLU A 341 -3.23 -1.32 26.84
CA GLU A 341 -4.23 -0.48 27.53
C GLU A 341 -5.43 -1.22 28.17
N GLY A 342 -5.16 -2.37 28.80
CA GLY A 342 -6.18 -3.17 29.50
C GLY A 342 -6.84 -4.28 28.67
N VAL A 343 -6.62 -4.35 27.35
CA VAL A 343 -6.99 -5.51 26.53
C VAL A 343 -5.81 -6.47 26.38
N THR A 344 -6.10 -7.77 26.29
CA THR A 344 -5.09 -8.83 26.17
C THR A 344 -5.49 -9.88 25.14
N SER A 345 -4.50 -10.52 24.54
CA SER A 345 -4.70 -11.65 23.62
C SER A 345 -3.56 -12.63 23.76
N SER A 346 -3.80 -13.91 23.45
CA SER A 346 -2.77 -14.93 23.37
C SER A 346 -2.88 -15.75 22.09
N ALA A 347 -1.75 -16.27 21.64
CA ALA A 347 -1.67 -17.16 20.49
C ALA A 347 -0.51 -18.14 20.66
N LYS A 348 -0.66 -19.35 20.11
CA LYS A 348 0.43 -20.33 20.03
C LYS A 348 1.27 -20.09 18.79
N ILE A 349 2.59 -20.21 18.97
CA ILE A 349 3.58 -20.16 17.90
C ILE A 349 4.38 -21.46 17.92
N GLU A 350 4.43 -22.11 16.78
CA GLU A 350 5.21 -23.31 16.52
C GLU A 350 6.55 -22.93 15.87
N VAL A 351 7.63 -23.43 16.44
CA VAL A 351 8.99 -23.28 15.93
C VAL A 351 9.39 -24.61 15.29
N VAL A 352 9.54 -24.62 13.98
CA VAL A 352 9.98 -25.77 13.18
C VAL A 352 11.48 -25.68 12.85
N PRO A 353 12.14 -26.76 12.41
CA PRO A 353 13.58 -26.73 12.10
C PRO A 353 13.96 -25.71 11.01
N GLU A 354 13.14 -25.58 9.98
CA GLU A 354 13.39 -24.69 8.84
C GLU A 354 12.06 -24.33 8.17
N LEU A 355 11.91 -23.06 7.80
CA LEU A 355 10.79 -22.57 7.01
C LEU A 355 11.36 -21.64 5.93
N SER A 356 11.36 -22.10 4.67
CA SER A 356 11.91 -21.35 3.54
C SER A 356 11.07 -20.13 3.18
N ASP A 357 11.74 -19.01 2.91
CA ASP A 357 11.15 -17.74 2.48
C ASP A 357 10.64 -17.76 1.06
N MET A 358 11.06 -18.78 0.31
CA MET A 358 10.62 -19.04 -1.04
C MET A 358 9.81 -20.31 -1.09
N VAL A 359 8.80 -20.32 -1.96
CA VAL A 359 8.02 -21.50 -2.30
C VAL A 359 8.12 -21.77 -3.79
N GLU A 360 8.04 -23.04 -4.14
CA GLU A 360 8.05 -23.46 -5.53
C GLU A 360 6.62 -23.46 -6.07
N ILE A 361 6.38 -22.64 -7.09
CA ILE A 361 5.10 -22.51 -7.75
C ILE A 361 5.22 -23.04 -9.18
N GLY A 362 4.53 -24.14 -9.46
CA GLY A 362 4.33 -24.65 -10.81
C GLY A 362 3.19 -23.91 -11.48
N ILE A 363 3.39 -23.36 -12.68
CA ILE A 363 2.32 -22.80 -13.49
C ILE A 363 2.23 -23.56 -14.81
N CYS A 364 1.02 -24.01 -15.13
CA CYS A 364 0.68 -24.64 -16.39
C CYS A 364 -0.45 -23.84 -17.04
N VAL A 365 -0.33 -23.50 -18.32
CA VAL A 365 -1.36 -22.79 -19.08
C VAL A 365 -1.67 -23.56 -20.36
N THR A 366 -2.93 -24.00 -20.49
CA THR A 366 -3.48 -24.51 -21.74
C THR A 366 -4.16 -23.36 -22.48
N VAL A 367 -3.83 -23.17 -23.76
CA VAL A 367 -4.38 -22.08 -24.59
C VAL A 367 -5.20 -22.64 -25.76
N PRO A 368 -6.18 -21.88 -26.30
CA PRO A 368 -7.03 -22.38 -27.38
C PRO A 368 -6.24 -22.52 -28.69
N ALA A 369 -6.72 -23.35 -29.62
CA ALA A 369 -6.06 -23.60 -30.90
C ALA A 369 -5.89 -22.33 -31.77
N ALA A 370 -6.71 -21.31 -31.54
CA ALA A 370 -6.62 -20.01 -32.21
C ALA A 370 -5.43 -19.15 -31.72
N THR A 371 -4.68 -19.60 -30.70
CA THR A 371 -3.53 -18.87 -30.19
C THR A 371 -2.37 -18.92 -31.20
N PRO A 372 -1.79 -17.77 -31.58
CA PRO A 372 -0.64 -17.74 -32.47
C PRO A 372 0.52 -18.60 -31.96
N ALA A 373 1.24 -19.24 -32.89
CA ALA A 373 2.31 -20.15 -32.53
C ALA A 373 3.51 -19.45 -31.86
N ASP A 374 3.68 -18.16 -32.11
CA ASP A 374 4.72 -17.28 -31.58
C ASP A 374 4.25 -16.47 -30.36
N ALA A 375 3.04 -16.72 -29.84
CA ALA A 375 2.53 -15.98 -28.69
C ALA A 375 3.35 -16.22 -27.42
N GLN A 376 3.70 -15.12 -26.73
CA GLN A 376 4.27 -15.16 -25.39
C GLN A 376 3.14 -15.11 -24.36
N ILE A 377 3.03 -16.14 -23.54
CA ILE A 377 1.96 -16.25 -22.53
C ILE A 377 2.48 -15.75 -21.19
N HIS A 378 1.70 -14.90 -20.54
CA HIS A 378 2.03 -14.34 -19.24
C HIS A 378 0.95 -14.68 -18.21
N ALA A 379 1.36 -15.03 -17.01
CA ALA A 379 0.49 -15.26 -15.85
C ALA A 379 1.14 -14.60 -14.61
N GLY A 380 1.24 -13.27 -14.65
CA GLY A 380 2.08 -12.47 -13.76
C GLY A 380 3.50 -12.26 -14.31
N PHE A 381 4.10 -13.31 -14.86
CA PHE A 381 5.39 -13.32 -15.56
C PHE A 381 5.30 -14.23 -16.81
N GLU A 382 6.29 -14.16 -17.70
CA GLU A 382 6.32 -14.98 -18.93
C GLU A 382 6.41 -16.47 -18.56
N ILE A 383 5.49 -17.28 -19.12
CA ILE A 383 5.45 -18.72 -18.92
C ILE A 383 6.10 -19.40 -20.13
N PRO A 384 7.17 -20.18 -19.94
CA PRO A 384 7.86 -20.83 -21.05
C PRO A 384 6.95 -21.74 -21.86
N LYS A 385 7.09 -21.67 -23.20
CA LYS A 385 6.37 -22.57 -24.11
C LYS A 385 6.94 -23.99 -24.00
N LYS A 386 6.10 -24.94 -23.61
CA LYS A 386 6.48 -26.37 -23.52
C LYS A 386 6.20 -27.13 -24.81
N ARG A 387 5.03 -26.90 -25.41
CA ARG A 387 4.62 -27.40 -26.73
C ARG A 387 3.47 -26.56 -27.27
N GLU A 388 3.03 -26.79 -28.51
CA GLU A 388 1.83 -26.12 -29.03
C GLU A 388 0.62 -26.34 -28.11
N GLY A 389 -0.09 -25.25 -27.80
CA GLY A 389 -1.23 -25.26 -26.89
C GLY A 389 -0.90 -25.37 -25.40
N LEU A 390 0.37 -25.52 -24.99
CA LEU A 390 0.76 -25.74 -23.59
C LEU A 390 2.03 -24.99 -23.19
N TYR A 391 1.90 -24.15 -22.17
CA TYR A 391 2.98 -23.38 -21.54
C TYR A 391 3.14 -23.86 -20.11
N GLN A 392 4.38 -24.04 -19.64
CA GLN A 392 4.64 -24.55 -18.30
C GLN A 392 5.99 -24.06 -17.76
N GLY A 393 6.02 -23.66 -16.50
CA GLY A 393 7.24 -23.33 -15.76
C GLY A 393 7.13 -23.64 -14.28
N HIS A 394 8.27 -23.70 -13.60
CA HIS A 394 8.37 -23.72 -12.14
C HIS A 394 9.13 -22.47 -11.71
N PHE A 395 8.58 -21.77 -10.74
CA PHE A 395 9.06 -20.46 -10.31
C PHE A 395 9.28 -20.49 -8.82
N LEU A 396 10.46 -20.04 -8.40
CA LEU A 396 10.75 -19.83 -7.00
C LEU A 396 10.24 -18.44 -6.65
N LEU A 397 9.11 -18.35 -5.95
CA LEU A 397 8.48 -17.08 -5.58
C LEU A 397 8.62 -16.83 -4.08
N PRO A 398 8.67 -15.55 -3.65
CA PRO A 398 8.58 -15.23 -2.25
C PRO A 398 7.29 -15.80 -1.66
N ARG A 399 7.38 -16.38 -0.47
CA ARG A 399 6.24 -16.88 0.29
C ARG A 399 5.27 -15.74 0.62
N ASP A 400 3.98 -16.03 0.76
CA ASP A 400 2.88 -15.10 1.07
C ASP A 400 2.64 -13.95 0.07
N LEU A 401 3.18 -14.05 -1.15
CA LEU A 401 2.76 -13.18 -2.24
C LEU A 401 1.35 -13.60 -2.65
N ALA A 402 0.40 -12.66 -2.66
CA ALA A 402 -0.83 -12.86 -3.41
C ALA A 402 -0.94 -11.88 -4.57
N PHE A 403 -1.36 -12.42 -5.69
CA PHE A 403 -1.49 -11.67 -6.91
C PHE A 403 -2.69 -12.20 -7.68
N ASP A 404 -3.35 -11.26 -8.35
CA ASP A 404 -4.44 -11.55 -9.25
C ASP A 404 -3.86 -11.88 -10.62
N ILE A 405 -4.03 -13.12 -11.03
CA ILE A 405 -3.58 -13.59 -12.34
C ILE A 405 -4.74 -13.49 -13.31
N LYS A 406 -4.54 -12.67 -14.34
CA LYS A 406 -5.25 -12.76 -15.62
C LYS A 406 -4.25 -13.16 -16.68
N VAL A 407 -4.46 -14.31 -17.33
CA VAL A 407 -3.55 -14.82 -18.35
C VAL A 407 -3.61 -13.89 -19.56
N SER A 408 -2.45 -13.47 -20.06
CA SER A 408 -2.34 -12.62 -21.26
C SER A 408 -1.40 -13.22 -22.28
N ARG A 409 -1.51 -12.77 -23.54
CA ARG A 409 -0.62 -13.18 -24.64
C ARG A 409 0.21 -12.03 -25.23
N GLY A 410 0.46 -10.99 -24.42
CA GLY A 410 1.05 -9.73 -24.88
C GLY A 410 0.11 -8.94 -25.81
N PHE A 411 0.56 -7.76 -26.27
CA PHE A 411 -0.16 -6.91 -27.25
C PHE A 411 -1.61 -6.54 -26.88
N GLY A 412 -1.88 -6.42 -25.59
CA GLY A 412 -3.22 -6.07 -25.09
C GLY A 412 -4.26 -7.17 -25.29
N PHE A 413 -3.86 -8.45 -25.30
CA PHE A 413 -4.80 -9.58 -25.31
C PHE A 413 -4.73 -10.37 -24.01
N HIS A 414 -5.88 -10.69 -23.44
CA HIS A 414 -6.02 -11.45 -22.20
C HIS A 414 -7.17 -12.44 -22.29
N GLU A 415 -7.20 -13.40 -21.38
CA GLU A 415 -8.26 -14.39 -21.32
C GLU A 415 -9.62 -13.71 -21.09
N LYS A 416 -10.64 -14.21 -21.80
CA LYS A 416 -12.02 -13.74 -21.71
C LYS A 416 -12.70 -14.28 -20.45
N ARG A 417 -12.30 -13.74 -19.30
CA ARG A 417 -12.88 -14.03 -18.00
C ARG A 417 -13.21 -12.73 -17.30
N GLU A 418 -14.41 -12.65 -16.74
CA GLU A 418 -14.92 -11.44 -16.06
C GLU A 418 -14.05 -11.01 -14.88
N THR A 419 -13.39 -11.96 -14.20
CA THR A 419 -12.57 -11.68 -13.00
C THR A 419 -11.24 -12.40 -13.03
N SER A 420 -10.19 -11.69 -12.60
CA SER A 420 -8.88 -12.27 -12.31
C SER A 420 -8.96 -13.28 -11.18
N ARG A 421 -8.03 -14.23 -11.16
CA ARG A 421 -7.96 -15.25 -10.11
C ARG A 421 -6.87 -14.91 -9.12
N ARG A 422 -7.23 -14.79 -7.85
CA ARG A 422 -6.29 -14.57 -6.76
C ARG A 422 -5.67 -15.87 -6.30
N PHE A 423 -4.35 -15.89 -6.18
CA PHE A 423 -3.60 -16.98 -5.56
C PHE A 423 -2.69 -16.42 -4.50
N ASN A 424 -2.35 -17.23 -3.50
CA ASN A 424 -1.28 -16.91 -2.56
C ASN A 424 -0.16 -17.96 -2.67
N THR A 425 1.05 -17.56 -2.32
CA THR A 425 2.23 -18.42 -2.28
C THR A 425 2.56 -18.80 -0.84
N SER A 426 1.55 -19.08 -0.02
CA SER A 426 1.76 -19.48 1.39
C SER A 426 2.44 -20.84 1.52
N GLU A 427 2.28 -21.72 0.53
CA GLU A 427 2.89 -23.04 0.38
C GLU A 427 3.30 -23.28 -1.09
N SER A 428 4.17 -24.27 -1.33
CA SER A 428 4.47 -24.72 -2.68
C SER A 428 3.22 -25.31 -3.32
N ALA A 429 2.91 -24.90 -4.54
CA ALA A 429 1.67 -25.25 -5.22
C ALA A 429 1.87 -25.40 -6.72
N SER A 430 0.90 -26.00 -7.41
CA SER A 430 0.87 -26.04 -8.86
C SER A 430 -0.50 -25.63 -9.38
N PHE A 431 -0.52 -24.61 -10.24
CA PHE A 431 -1.72 -24.04 -10.82
C PHE A 431 -1.84 -24.43 -12.29
N HIS A 432 -3.05 -24.82 -12.70
CA HIS A 432 -3.37 -25.08 -14.10
C HIS A 432 -4.45 -24.13 -14.59
N PHE A 433 -4.05 -23.23 -15.48
CA PHE A 433 -4.92 -22.30 -16.17
C PHE A 433 -5.36 -22.87 -17.52
N ILE A 434 -6.65 -22.75 -17.80
CA ILE A 434 -7.22 -23.06 -19.11
C ILE A 434 -7.81 -21.77 -19.66
N VAL A 435 -7.24 -21.29 -20.76
CA VAL A 435 -7.76 -20.15 -21.51
C VAL A 435 -8.72 -20.72 -22.55
N GLU A 436 -9.98 -20.31 -22.50
CA GLU A 436 -11.00 -20.74 -23.46
C GLU A 436 -11.01 -19.86 -24.71
N GLU A 437 -10.89 -18.54 -24.51
CA GLU A 437 -10.94 -17.53 -25.58
C GLU A 437 -10.07 -16.32 -25.21
N TRP A 438 -9.60 -15.61 -26.24
CA TRP A 438 -8.85 -14.35 -26.09
C TRP A 438 -9.76 -13.14 -26.30
N GLU A 439 -9.62 -12.15 -25.45
CA GLU A 439 -10.24 -10.83 -25.53
C GLU A 439 -9.15 -9.77 -25.72
N ARG A 440 -9.49 -8.66 -26.35
CA ARG A 440 -8.58 -7.55 -26.64
C ARG A 440 -8.91 -6.38 -25.70
N ASP A 441 -7.90 -5.72 -25.16
CA ASP A 441 -8.03 -4.43 -24.46
C ASP A 441 -8.65 -3.46 -25.48
N GLU A 442 -9.82 -2.91 -25.18
CA GLU A 442 -10.49 -1.90 -26.01
C GLU A 442 -9.71 -0.57 -26.05
#